data_AF-A0A934RHB5-F1
#
_entry.id   AF-A0A934RHB5-F1
#
_cell.length_a   1.000
_cell.length_b   1.000
_cell.length_c   1.000
_cell.angle_alpha   90.00
_cell.angle_beta   90.00
_cell.angle_gamma   90.00
#
_symmetry.space_group_name_H-M   'P 1'
#
loop_
_entity.id
_entity.type
_entity.pdbx_description
1 polymer ?
#
loop_
_entity_poly.entity_id
_entity_poly.type
_entity_poly.pdbx_seq_one_letter_code
_entity_poly.pdbx_strand_id
1 'polypeptide(L)'
;MMRVGWWLLPLVLVGACRKSSTDESSAAAEPSLKFRDRPARDGSADVDPVERVRLSYEEALVLEDSAEQQRVFAEVAWDAIELDPELAQEAFSRLETGSEASKRLIGHFVMRLADEDPAAAVEWARGLEDPAERSEGLGRAAVVISNQDPQLAGELVVNEMEPGRSRDRSAVQVVQRWSQSNPEAALSWAESLDSRPARQAGMSEAVWRWMGRDEAAVVSWLGAVEDGQARAEAVLAVAHALGRMPDEEGKRIIGLLDGELRERVEARVAHGLER
;
A
#
# COMPACT_ATOMS: atom_id res chain seq x y z
N MET A 1 49.01 49.42 9.01
CA MET A 1 48.24 48.17 9.06
C MET A 1 48.27 47.64 10.50
N MET A 2 47.08 47.38 11.05
CA MET A 2 46.74 46.97 12.43
C MET A 2 47.66 45.85 12.96
N ARG A 3 48.25 45.83 14.18
CA ARG A 3 47.83 46.07 15.59
C ARG A 3 46.72 45.16 16.12
N VAL A 4 47.10 44.07 16.80
CA VAL A 4 46.48 43.50 18.03
C VAL A 4 47.57 42.61 18.68
N GLY A 5 48.00 42.68 19.95
CA GLY A 5 47.46 43.28 21.16
C GLY A 5 47.40 42.22 22.27
N TRP A 6 48.53 41.94 22.94
CA TRP A 6 48.55 41.18 24.20
C TRP A 6 47.97 42.04 25.34
N TRP A 7 47.00 41.53 26.08
CA TRP A 7 46.56 42.09 27.37
C TRP A 7 46.35 40.99 28.41
N LEU A 8 46.76 41.37 29.62
CA LEU A 8 46.85 40.68 30.91
C LEU A 8 45.52 40.15 31.49
N LEU A 9 45.61 38.97 32.15
CA LEU A 9 45.10 38.54 33.48
C LEU A 9 43.92 39.31 34.14
N PRO A 10 42.97 38.64 34.83
CA PRO A 10 43.32 37.94 36.08
C PRO A 10 42.57 36.63 36.39
N LEU A 11 43.26 35.85 37.23
CA LEU A 11 42.75 34.75 38.04
C LEU A 11 41.65 35.28 38.99
N VAL A 12 40.45 34.73 38.91
CA VAL A 12 39.46 34.80 40.01
C VAL A 12 38.97 33.38 40.26
N LEU A 13 39.40 32.83 41.40
CA LEU A 13 38.86 31.63 42.02
C LEU A 13 37.51 31.97 42.63
N VAL A 14 36.44 31.34 42.15
CA VAL A 14 35.21 31.14 42.92
C VAL A 14 34.93 29.65 42.94
N GLY A 15 35.11 29.06 44.11
CA GLY A 15 34.69 27.68 44.36
C GLY A 15 33.17 27.59 44.38
N ALA A 16 32.65 26.54 43.75
CA ALA A 16 31.31 26.05 44.02
C ALA A 16 31.26 24.53 43.79
N CYS A 17 31.10 23.84 44.92
CA CYS A 17 30.38 22.59 45.14
C CYS A 17 30.38 21.52 44.05
N ARG A 18 31.08 20.41 44.36
CA ARG A 18 30.83 19.06 43.86
C ARG A 18 29.32 18.78 43.78
N LYS A 19 28.84 18.53 42.57
CA LYS A 19 27.65 17.70 42.32
C LYS A 19 28.08 16.67 41.28
N SER A 20 28.08 15.41 41.68
CA SER A 20 28.37 14.27 40.81
C SER A 20 27.31 14.17 39.72
N SER A 21 27.71 14.43 38.47
CA SER A 21 27.00 13.94 37.29
C SER A 21 27.99 13.10 36.50
N THR A 22 27.80 11.78 36.57
CA THR A 22 28.27 10.84 35.57
C THR A 22 27.65 11.24 34.23
N ASP A 23 28.45 11.80 33.33
CA ASP A 23 28.18 11.76 31.90
C ASP A 23 28.93 10.55 31.35
N GLU A 24 28.19 9.48 31.07
CA GLU A 24 28.58 8.52 30.05
C GLU A 24 27.33 8.21 29.22
N SER A 25 27.34 8.76 28.01
CA SER A 25 26.72 8.21 26.80
C SER A 25 25.22 7.90 26.86
N SER A 26 24.41 8.91 26.55
CA SER A 26 23.07 8.72 26.02
C SER A 26 23.17 8.13 24.60
N ALA A 27 23.21 6.80 24.52
CA ALA A 27 22.87 6.07 23.31
C ALA A 27 21.34 5.92 23.29
N ALA A 28 20.72 6.36 22.20
CA ALA A 28 19.29 6.19 21.96
C ALA A 28 18.92 4.72 22.04
N ALA A 29 17.94 4.38 22.88
CA ALA A 29 17.40 3.04 22.98
C ALA A 29 16.45 2.80 21.79
N GLU A 30 16.82 1.88 20.90
CA GLU A 30 15.89 1.34 19.92
C GLU A 30 14.79 0.51 20.62
N PRO A 31 13.54 0.57 20.15
CA PRO A 31 12.46 -0.21 20.74
C PRO A 31 12.56 -1.66 20.26
N SER A 32 13.22 -2.53 21.03
CA SER A 32 13.22 -3.97 20.78
C SER A 32 11.81 -4.54 21.02
N LEU A 33 11.08 -4.84 19.95
CA LEU A 33 9.86 -5.63 20.01
C LEU A 33 10.22 -7.08 20.40
N LYS A 34 9.92 -7.48 21.64
CA LYS A 34 10.07 -8.87 22.07
C LYS A 34 8.93 -9.71 21.51
N PHE A 35 9.20 -10.43 20.42
CA PHE A 35 8.31 -11.48 19.94
C PHE A 35 8.23 -12.60 20.98
N ARG A 36 7.04 -13.15 21.21
CA ARG A 36 6.86 -14.26 22.16
C ARG A 36 7.41 -15.52 21.53
N ASP A 37 8.60 -15.95 21.97
CA ASP A 37 9.17 -17.25 21.63
C ASP A 37 8.18 -18.37 21.97
N ARG A 38 7.73 -19.08 20.95
CA ARG A 38 7.05 -20.36 21.11
C ARG A 38 8.13 -21.43 20.93
N PRO A 39 8.58 -22.11 22.00
CA PRO A 39 9.70 -23.03 21.88
C PRO A 39 9.32 -24.26 21.05
N ALA A 40 10.19 -24.64 20.13
CA ALA A 40 10.10 -25.88 19.37
C ALA A 40 10.26 -27.09 20.31
N ARG A 41 9.46 -28.13 20.08
CA ARG A 41 9.26 -29.25 21.03
C ARG A 41 10.31 -30.37 20.92
N ASP A 42 11.33 -30.23 20.07
CA ASP A 42 12.22 -31.33 19.65
C ASP A 42 13.73 -31.07 19.81
N GLY A 43 14.14 -29.98 20.46
CA GLY A 43 15.57 -29.66 20.65
C GLY A 43 16.20 -28.83 19.53
N SER A 44 15.44 -28.43 18.51
CA SER A 44 15.87 -27.47 17.48
C SER A 44 16.08 -26.03 17.99
N ALA A 45 15.84 -25.76 19.28
CA ALA A 45 15.98 -24.42 19.87
C ALA A 45 17.43 -23.89 19.89
N ASP A 46 18.43 -24.78 19.83
CA ASP A 46 19.87 -24.42 19.83
C ASP A 46 20.46 -24.23 18.42
N VAL A 47 19.69 -24.50 17.35
CA VAL A 47 20.14 -24.34 15.95
C VAL A 47 19.83 -22.92 15.48
N ASP A 48 20.83 -22.28 14.87
CA ASP A 48 20.72 -20.95 14.26
C ASP A 48 19.49 -20.88 13.32
N PRO A 49 18.65 -19.84 13.40
CA PRO A 49 17.44 -19.74 12.58
C PRO A 49 17.68 -19.83 11.07
N VAL A 50 18.79 -19.27 10.56
CA VAL A 50 19.13 -19.34 9.13
C VAL A 50 19.51 -20.77 8.75
N GLU A 51 20.33 -21.42 9.58
CA GLU A 51 20.72 -22.82 9.37
C GLU A 51 19.50 -23.76 9.39
N ARG A 52 18.54 -23.51 10.29
CA ARG A 52 17.31 -24.30 10.38
C ARG A 52 16.48 -24.24 9.10
N VAL A 53 16.26 -23.03 8.57
CA VAL A 53 15.46 -22.85 7.35
C VAL A 53 16.19 -23.46 6.14
N ARG A 54 17.53 -23.37 6.08
CA ARG A 54 18.34 -24.04 5.05
C ARG A 54 18.25 -25.57 5.13
N LEU A 55 18.27 -26.15 6.34
CA LEU A 55 18.07 -27.59 6.51
C LEU A 55 16.67 -28.04 6.07
N SER A 56 15.62 -27.27 6.38
CA SER A 56 14.26 -27.55 5.89
C SER A 56 14.15 -27.47 4.37
N TYR A 57 14.91 -26.57 3.72
CA TYR A 57 15.00 -26.53 2.27
C TYR A 57 15.66 -27.78 1.69
N GLU A 58 16.79 -28.21 2.26
CA GLU A 58 17.50 -29.43 1.84
C GLU A 58 16.66 -30.69 2.03
N GLU A 59 15.90 -30.77 3.11
CA GLU A 59 14.92 -31.85 3.34
C GLU A 59 13.85 -31.86 2.26
N ALA A 60 13.28 -30.69 1.91
CA ALA A 60 12.27 -30.58 0.88
C ALA A 60 12.74 -31.09 -0.50
N LEU A 61 14.03 -30.92 -0.82
CA LEU A 61 14.61 -31.38 -2.09
C LEU A 61 14.58 -32.91 -2.28
N VAL A 62 14.52 -33.67 -1.19
CA VAL A 62 14.56 -35.15 -1.23
C VAL A 62 13.22 -35.80 -0.88
N LEU A 63 12.19 -35.02 -0.55
CA LEU A 63 10.85 -35.52 -0.29
C LEU A 63 10.22 -36.13 -1.56
N GLU A 64 9.68 -37.34 -1.42
CA GLU A 64 8.98 -38.05 -2.51
C GLU A 64 7.50 -37.64 -2.62
N ASP A 65 6.86 -37.28 -1.49
CA ASP A 65 5.48 -36.80 -1.49
C ASP A 65 5.43 -35.35 -1.99
N SER A 66 4.83 -35.13 -3.16
CA SER A 66 4.80 -33.81 -3.77
C SER A 66 3.96 -32.81 -2.98
N ALA A 67 2.90 -33.25 -2.29
CA ALA A 67 2.08 -32.36 -1.49
C ALA A 67 2.82 -31.90 -0.23
N GLU A 68 3.54 -32.82 0.41
CA GLU A 68 4.41 -32.49 1.54
C GLU A 68 5.58 -31.60 1.10
N GLN A 69 6.21 -31.91 -0.03
CA GLN A 69 7.28 -31.10 -0.60
C GLN A 69 6.84 -29.66 -0.87
N GLN A 70 5.67 -29.47 -1.50
CA GLN A 70 5.10 -28.13 -1.77
C GLN A 70 4.78 -27.38 -0.48
N ARG A 71 4.30 -28.08 0.55
CA ARG A 71 4.07 -27.49 1.87
C ARG A 71 5.38 -27.01 2.50
N VAL A 72 6.44 -27.83 2.49
CA VAL A 72 7.73 -27.47 3.09
C VAL A 72 8.39 -26.32 2.32
N PHE A 73 8.37 -26.32 0.98
CA PHE A 73 8.88 -25.17 0.22
C PHE A 73 8.11 -23.89 0.54
N ALA A 74 6.79 -23.96 0.75
CA ALA A 74 6.00 -22.79 1.12
C ALA A 74 6.30 -22.27 2.53
N GLU A 75 6.67 -23.16 3.45
CA GLU A 75 7.13 -22.82 4.81
C GLU A 75 8.53 -22.21 4.77
N VAL A 76 9.48 -22.83 4.07
CA VAL A 76 10.83 -22.28 3.87
C VAL A 76 10.75 -20.91 3.21
N ALA A 77 9.97 -20.78 2.13
CA ALA A 77 9.80 -19.52 1.42
C ALA A 77 9.20 -18.42 2.30
N TRP A 78 8.42 -18.78 3.34
CA TRP A 78 7.86 -17.84 4.31
C TRP A 78 8.88 -17.47 5.39
N ASP A 79 9.49 -18.47 6.02
CA ASP A 79 10.41 -18.28 7.15
C ASP A 79 11.70 -17.57 6.70
N ALA A 80 12.14 -17.82 5.47
CA ALA A 80 13.34 -17.21 4.90
C ALA A 80 13.15 -15.73 4.48
N ILE A 81 11.92 -15.21 4.37
CA ILE A 81 11.66 -13.85 3.82
C ILE A 81 12.49 -12.77 4.51
N GLU A 82 12.64 -12.88 5.83
CA GLU A 82 13.42 -11.92 6.63
C GLU A 82 14.84 -12.40 6.94
N LEU A 83 15.09 -13.71 6.86
CA LEU A 83 16.34 -14.33 7.30
C LEU A 83 17.36 -14.51 6.18
N ASP A 84 16.91 -14.95 5.00
CA ASP A 84 17.72 -15.28 3.82
C ASP A 84 16.85 -15.06 2.58
N PRO A 85 16.71 -13.80 2.09
CA PRO A 85 15.82 -13.47 0.98
C PRO A 85 16.15 -14.20 -0.32
N GLU A 86 17.41 -14.58 -0.54
CA GLU A 86 17.79 -15.41 -1.67
C GLU A 86 17.22 -16.84 -1.54
N LEU A 87 17.37 -17.47 -0.38
CA LEU A 87 16.77 -18.79 -0.11
C LEU A 87 15.24 -18.74 -0.19
N ALA A 88 14.63 -17.66 0.29
CA ALA A 88 13.19 -17.45 0.21
C ALA A 88 12.71 -17.48 -1.25
N GLN A 89 13.41 -16.76 -2.12
CA GLN A 89 13.12 -16.75 -3.57
C GLN A 89 13.38 -18.11 -4.22
N GLU A 90 14.46 -18.79 -3.84
CA GLU A 90 14.76 -20.12 -4.35
C GLU A 90 13.64 -21.11 -3.98
N ALA A 91 13.21 -21.12 -2.72
CA ALA A 91 12.10 -21.94 -2.24
C ALA A 91 10.78 -21.57 -2.92
N PHE A 92 10.50 -20.28 -3.11
CA PHE A 92 9.32 -19.82 -3.86
C PHE A 92 9.32 -20.35 -5.30
N SER A 93 10.47 -20.34 -5.99
CA SER A 93 10.59 -20.87 -7.36
C SER A 93 10.35 -22.37 -7.49
N ARG A 94 10.32 -23.12 -6.37
CA ARG A 94 9.96 -24.54 -6.34
C ARG A 94 8.45 -24.76 -6.21
N LEU A 95 7.67 -23.71 -5.94
CA LEU A 95 6.24 -23.83 -5.77
C LEU A 95 5.54 -24.06 -7.11
N GLU A 96 4.48 -24.85 -7.06
CA GLU A 96 3.57 -24.98 -8.20
C GLU A 96 2.92 -23.63 -8.48
N THR A 97 3.11 -23.14 -9.70
CA THR A 97 2.52 -21.92 -10.23
C THR A 97 0.99 -21.93 -10.09
N GLY A 98 0.43 -20.83 -9.59
CA GLY A 98 -0.99 -20.67 -9.37
C GLY A 98 -1.53 -21.39 -8.13
N SER A 99 -0.68 -22.09 -7.36
CA SER A 99 -1.05 -22.66 -6.07
C SER A 99 -1.48 -21.57 -5.08
N GLU A 100 -2.32 -21.93 -4.11
CA GLU A 100 -2.72 -21.00 -3.04
C GLU A 100 -1.52 -20.56 -2.20
N ALA A 101 -0.50 -21.41 -2.06
CA ALA A 101 0.76 -21.07 -1.40
C ALA A 101 1.51 -19.98 -2.16
N SER A 102 1.69 -20.14 -3.49
CA SER A 102 2.34 -19.14 -4.35
C SER A 102 1.60 -17.80 -4.29
N LYS A 103 0.29 -17.79 -4.56
CA LYS A 103 -0.55 -16.57 -4.52
C LYS A 103 -0.43 -15.81 -3.20
N ARG A 104 -0.44 -16.53 -2.08
CA ARG A 104 -0.27 -15.93 -0.75
C ARG A 104 1.12 -15.32 -0.64
N LEU A 105 2.17 -16.08 -0.95
CA LEU A 105 3.56 -15.66 -0.79
C LEU A 105 3.93 -14.46 -1.67
N ILE A 106 3.41 -14.36 -2.90
CA ILE A 106 3.59 -13.18 -3.77
C ILE A 106 3.30 -11.89 -3.02
N GLY A 107 2.20 -11.86 -2.27
CA GLY A 107 1.84 -10.66 -1.52
C GLY A 107 2.80 -10.32 -0.38
N HIS A 108 3.39 -11.32 0.25
CA HIS A 108 4.36 -11.12 1.32
C HIS A 108 5.73 -10.70 0.79
N PHE A 109 6.21 -11.33 -0.30
CA PHE A 109 7.43 -10.93 -0.98
C PHE A 109 7.36 -9.49 -1.47
N VAL A 110 6.28 -9.12 -2.18
CA VAL A 110 6.11 -7.75 -2.68
C VAL A 110 6.08 -6.75 -1.54
N MET A 111 5.33 -7.02 -0.48
CA MET A 111 5.27 -6.12 0.67
C MET A 111 6.64 -5.96 1.34
N ARG A 112 7.38 -7.06 1.51
CA ARG A 112 8.71 -7.04 2.14
C ARG A 112 9.75 -6.31 1.28
N LEU A 113 9.79 -6.61 -0.02
CA LEU A 113 10.70 -5.96 -0.95
C LEU A 113 10.39 -4.46 -1.06
N ALA A 114 9.11 -4.10 -1.11
CA ALA A 114 8.70 -2.71 -1.27
C ALA A 114 8.88 -1.85 -0.02
N ASP A 115 9.02 -2.46 1.17
CA ASP A 115 9.35 -1.73 2.40
C ASP A 115 10.78 -1.16 2.36
N GLU A 116 11.71 -1.86 1.69
CA GLU A 116 13.09 -1.41 1.50
C GLU A 116 13.29 -0.67 0.18
N ASP A 117 12.84 -1.27 -0.92
CA ASP A 117 12.98 -0.75 -2.28
C ASP A 117 11.75 -1.12 -3.13
N PRO A 118 10.81 -0.18 -3.33
CA PRO A 118 9.66 -0.40 -4.21
C PRO A 118 10.03 -0.82 -5.63
N ALA A 119 11.20 -0.41 -6.15
CA ALA A 119 11.65 -0.83 -7.47
C ALA A 119 12.04 -2.32 -7.50
N ALA A 120 12.70 -2.81 -6.45
CA ALA A 120 13.03 -4.23 -6.32
C ALA A 120 11.77 -5.12 -6.29
N ALA A 121 10.70 -4.68 -5.63
CA ALA A 121 9.42 -5.39 -5.63
C ALA A 121 8.80 -5.49 -7.03
N VAL A 122 8.89 -4.41 -7.82
CA VAL A 122 8.41 -4.39 -9.20
C VAL A 122 9.26 -5.30 -10.08
N GLU A 123 10.59 -5.22 -9.99
CA GLU A 123 11.50 -6.10 -10.75
C GLU A 123 11.25 -7.58 -10.44
N TRP A 124 11.11 -7.93 -9.16
CA TRP A 124 10.78 -9.29 -8.75
C TRP A 124 9.44 -9.74 -9.34
N ALA A 125 8.40 -8.92 -9.24
CA ALA A 125 7.09 -9.24 -9.81
C ALA A 125 7.14 -9.43 -11.34
N ARG A 126 7.92 -8.60 -12.07
CA ARG A 126 8.16 -8.74 -13.52
C ARG A 126 8.80 -10.07 -13.88
N GLY A 127 9.65 -10.60 -13.00
CA GLY A 127 10.32 -11.88 -13.17
C GLY A 127 9.42 -13.11 -13.04
N LEU A 128 8.19 -12.95 -12.53
CA LEU A 128 7.23 -14.05 -12.44
C LEU A 128 6.78 -14.50 -13.84
N GLU A 129 6.97 -15.79 -14.13
CA GLU A 129 6.68 -16.36 -15.45
C GLU A 129 5.19 -16.35 -15.76
N ASP A 130 4.36 -16.73 -14.79
CA ASP A 130 2.91 -16.76 -14.95
C ASP A 130 2.31 -15.35 -15.02
N PRO A 131 1.56 -15.03 -16.08
CA PRO A 131 0.98 -13.70 -16.24
C PRO A 131 0.02 -13.29 -15.11
N ALA A 132 -0.73 -14.22 -14.52
CA ALA A 132 -1.67 -13.89 -13.45
C ALA A 132 -0.95 -13.59 -12.14
N GLU A 133 0.08 -14.36 -11.81
CA GLU A 133 0.97 -14.11 -10.67
C GLU A 133 1.76 -12.82 -10.83
N ARG A 134 2.33 -12.56 -12.01
CA ARG A 134 2.99 -11.29 -12.35
C ARG A 134 2.04 -10.11 -12.18
N SER A 135 0.83 -10.20 -12.74
CA SER A 135 -0.21 -9.19 -12.56
C SER A 135 -0.56 -8.98 -11.08
N GLU A 136 -0.72 -10.05 -10.28
CA GLU A 136 -1.00 -9.92 -8.84
C GLU A 136 0.17 -9.24 -8.11
N GLY A 137 1.41 -9.61 -8.41
CA GLY A 137 2.61 -9.00 -7.83
C GLY A 137 2.74 -7.52 -8.16
N LEU A 138 2.62 -7.16 -9.44
CA LEU A 138 2.65 -5.77 -9.92
C LEU A 138 1.53 -4.94 -9.29
N GLY A 139 0.32 -5.48 -9.21
CA GLY A 139 -0.81 -4.82 -8.57
C GLY A 139 -0.55 -4.51 -7.10
N ARG A 140 0.05 -5.43 -6.36
CA ARG A 140 0.43 -5.21 -4.96
C ARG A 140 1.55 -4.19 -4.81
N ALA A 141 2.55 -4.22 -5.70
CA ALA A 141 3.65 -3.26 -5.70
C ALA A 141 3.11 -1.85 -5.95
N ALA A 142 2.21 -1.69 -6.92
CA ALA A 142 1.54 -0.42 -7.18
C ALA A 142 0.79 0.11 -5.96
N VAL A 143 0.10 -0.75 -5.21
CA VAL A 143 -0.60 -0.33 -3.99
C VAL A 143 0.39 0.15 -2.91
N VAL A 144 1.57 -0.46 -2.77
CA VAL A 144 2.59 0.04 -1.83
C VAL A 144 3.16 1.38 -2.30
N ILE A 145 3.56 1.47 -3.57
CA ILE A 145 4.09 2.69 -4.21
C ILE A 145 3.10 3.85 -4.05
N SER A 146 1.79 3.58 -4.15
CA SER A 146 0.76 4.63 -4.08
C SER A 146 0.69 5.41 -2.78
N ASN A 147 1.31 4.91 -1.69
CA ASN A 147 1.43 5.67 -0.45
C ASN A 147 2.43 6.84 -0.55
N GLN A 148 3.41 6.74 -1.45
CA GLN A 148 4.48 7.72 -1.63
C GLN A 148 4.31 8.48 -2.95
N ASP A 149 4.05 7.75 -4.03
CA ASP A 149 3.91 8.27 -5.39
C ASP A 149 2.71 7.60 -6.11
N PRO A 150 1.49 8.12 -5.91
CA PRO A 150 0.30 7.55 -6.54
C PRO A 150 0.27 7.72 -8.07
N GLN A 151 0.98 8.71 -8.62
CA GLN A 151 1.12 8.88 -10.07
C GLN A 151 1.93 7.72 -10.66
N LEU A 152 3.12 7.45 -10.11
CA LEU A 152 3.95 6.32 -10.52
C LEU A 152 3.22 4.99 -10.36
N ALA A 153 2.48 4.80 -9.26
CA ALA A 153 1.65 3.62 -9.07
C ALA A 153 0.57 3.48 -10.16
N GLY A 154 -0.05 4.58 -10.54
CA GLY A 154 -1.02 4.61 -11.63
C GLY A 154 -0.41 4.24 -12.98
N GLU A 155 0.77 4.78 -13.29
CA GLU A 155 1.54 4.47 -14.51
C GLU A 155 1.90 2.98 -14.57
N LEU A 156 2.38 2.40 -13.47
CA LEU A 156 2.66 0.97 -13.36
C LEU A 156 1.42 0.12 -13.68
N VAL A 157 0.28 0.45 -13.09
CA VAL A 157 -0.98 -0.27 -13.31
C VAL A 157 -1.44 -0.20 -14.77
N VAL A 158 -1.34 0.96 -15.42
CA VAL A 158 -1.87 1.13 -16.78
C VAL A 158 -0.94 0.61 -17.87
N ASN A 159 0.38 0.68 -17.64
CA ASN A 159 1.38 0.36 -18.65
C ASN A 159 1.87 -1.09 -18.58
N GLU A 160 1.84 -1.72 -17.39
CA GLU A 160 2.52 -3.01 -17.18
C GLU A 160 1.58 -4.16 -16.81
N MET A 161 0.36 -3.87 -16.37
CA MET A 161 -0.64 -4.91 -16.12
C MET A 161 -1.49 -5.16 -17.35
N GLU A 162 -1.72 -6.43 -17.67
CA GLU A 162 -2.64 -6.82 -18.74
C GLU A 162 -4.08 -6.37 -18.41
N PRO A 163 -4.86 -5.89 -19.41
CA PRO A 163 -6.26 -5.55 -19.20
C PRO A 163 -7.06 -6.71 -18.62
N GLY A 164 -7.77 -6.48 -17.51
CA GLY A 164 -8.56 -7.49 -16.84
C GLY A 164 -8.84 -7.17 -15.39
N ARG A 165 -9.46 -8.12 -14.67
CA ARG A 165 -9.92 -7.92 -13.30
C ARG A 165 -8.81 -7.54 -12.32
N SER A 166 -7.58 -8.05 -12.50
CA SER A 166 -6.46 -7.72 -11.61
C SER A 166 -6.04 -6.25 -11.76
N ARG A 167 -5.87 -5.77 -13.00
CA ARG A 167 -5.61 -4.37 -13.30
C ARG A 167 -6.73 -3.45 -12.80
N ASP A 168 -7.98 -3.81 -13.05
CA ASP A 168 -9.13 -3.01 -12.59
C ASP A 168 -9.14 -2.87 -11.07
N ARG A 169 -8.92 -3.97 -10.34
CA ARG A 169 -8.85 -3.97 -8.87
C ARG A 169 -7.69 -3.12 -8.38
N SER A 170 -6.52 -3.23 -9.01
CA SER A 170 -5.32 -2.48 -8.62
C SER A 170 -5.50 -0.99 -8.88
N ALA A 171 -6.11 -0.62 -10.01
CA ALA A 171 -6.45 0.76 -10.32
C ALA A 171 -7.37 1.37 -9.25
N VAL A 172 -8.44 0.68 -8.87
CA VAL A 172 -9.35 1.17 -7.81
C VAL A 172 -8.62 1.30 -6.47
N GLN A 173 -7.72 0.39 -6.12
CA GLN A 173 -6.93 0.50 -4.89
C GLN A 173 -5.94 1.68 -4.91
N VAL A 174 -5.32 1.97 -6.07
CA VAL A 174 -4.48 3.17 -6.24
C VAL A 174 -5.33 4.43 -6.07
N VAL A 175 -6.53 4.50 -6.67
CA VAL A 175 -7.47 5.62 -6.44
C VAL A 175 -7.78 5.75 -4.95
N GLN A 176 -8.12 4.66 -4.26
CA GLN A 176 -8.43 4.67 -2.82
C GLN A 176 -7.30 5.26 -1.97
N ARG A 177 -6.04 4.99 -2.31
CA ARG A 177 -4.87 5.54 -1.60
C ARG A 177 -4.65 7.00 -1.94
N TRP A 178 -4.62 7.31 -3.24
CA TRP A 178 -4.40 8.66 -3.74
C TRP A 178 -5.46 9.64 -3.22
N SER A 179 -6.73 9.21 -3.16
CA SER A 179 -7.81 10.06 -2.67
C SER A 179 -7.72 10.44 -1.19
N GLN A 180 -6.88 9.76 -0.40
CA GLN A 180 -6.64 10.14 1.00
C GLN A 180 -5.85 11.45 1.11
N SER A 181 -4.93 11.71 0.17
CA SER A 181 -4.13 12.93 0.14
C SER A 181 -4.68 13.97 -0.83
N ASN A 182 -5.12 13.54 -2.01
CA ASN A 182 -5.58 14.40 -3.10
C ASN A 182 -6.71 13.72 -3.90
N PRO A 183 -7.97 13.84 -3.43
CA PRO A 183 -9.12 13.22 -4.10
C PRO A 183 -9.40 13.80 -5.49
N GLU A 184 -9.07 15.06 -5.76
CA GLU A 184 -9.25 15.69 -7.08
C GLU A 184 -8.33 15.08 -8.14
N ALA A 185 -7.05 14.91 -7.82
CA ALA A 185 -6.10 14.30 -8.74
C ALA A 185 -6.40 12.80 -8.93
N ALA A 186 -6.80 12.11 -7.87
CA ALA A 186 -7.25 10.72 -7.95
C ALA A 186 -8.50 10.55 -8.82
N LEU A 187 -9.45 11.49 -8.73
CA LEU A 187 -10.64 11.52 -9.58
C LEU A 187 -10.27 11.72 -11.06
N SER A 188 -9.40 12.69 -11.34
CA SER A 188 -8.92 12.95 -12.71
C SER A 188 -8.23 11.72 -13.31
N TRP A 189 -7.42 11.01 -12.52
CA TRP A 189 -6.82 9.76 -12.98
C TRP A 189 -7.87 8.65 -13.18
N ALA A 190 -8.83 8.50 -12.25
CA ALA A 190 -9.91 7.53 -12.40
C ALA A 190 -10.72 7.74 -13.68
N GLU A 191 -11.01 9.00 -14.05
CA GLU A 191 -11.69 9.39 -15.30
C GLU A 191 -10.93 8.94 -16.55
N SER A 192 -9.60 8.91 -16.49
CA SER A 192 -8.74 8.49 -17.60
C SER A 192 -8.67 6.96 -17.80
N LEU A 193 -9.22 6.16 -16.88
CA LEU A 193 -9.19 4.70 -16.99
C LEU A 193 -10.07 4.21 -18.15
N ASP A 194 -9.48 3.45 -19.07
CA ASP A 194 -10.19 2.85 -20.21
C ASP A 194 -11.28 1.87 -19.76
N SER A 195 -10.98 1.09 -18.73
CA SER A 195 -11.91 0.13 -18.14
C SER A 195 -13.08 0.85 -17.48
N ARG A 196 -14.26 0.74 -18.09
CA ARG A 196 -15.49 1.35 -17.56
C ARG A 196 -15.81 0.90 -16.12
N PRO A 197 -15.71 -0.39 -15.75
CA PRO A 197 -15.88 -0.81 -14.36
C PRO A 197 -14.89 -0.13 -13.40
N ALA A 198 -13.60 -0.09 -13.75
CA ALA A 198 -12.57 0.53 -12.91
C ALA A 198 -12.76 2.06 -12.81
N ARG A 199 -13.06 2.73 -13.93
CA ARG A 199 -13.38 4.16 -13.98
C ARG A 199 -14.54 4.50 -13.07
N GLN A 200 -15.68 3.81 -13.20
CA GLN A 200 -16.86 4.09 -12.38
C GLN A 200 -16.60 3.84 -10.89
N ALA A 201 -15.93 2.73 -10.54
CA ALA A 201 -15.60 2.42 -9.16
C ALA A 201 -14.60 3.43 -8.56
N GLY A 202 -13.56 3.78 -9.32
CA GLY A 202 -12.56 4.77 -8.94
C GLY A 202 -13.17 6.17 -8.77
N MET A 203 -13.95 6.65 -9.74
CA MET A 203 -14.63 7.95 -9.62
C MET A 203 -15.54 7.99 -8.39
N SER A 204 -16.32 6.93 -8.14
CA SER A 204 -17.20 6.87 -6.96
C SER A 204 -16.41 6.93 -5.65
N GLU A 205 -15.25 6.28 -5.59
CA GLU A 205 -14.37 6.32 -4.42
C GLU A 205 -13.76 7.72 -4.22
N ALA A 206 -13.20 8.29 -5.28
CA ALA A 206 -12.55 9.60 -5.22
C ALA A 206 -13.55 10.69 -4.84
N VAL A 207 -14.76 10.67 -5.41
CA VAL A 207 -15.85 11.58 -5.05
C VAL A 207 -16.29 11.39 -3.60
N TRP A 208 -16.43 10.16 -3.12
CA TRP A 208 -16.81 9.90 -1.73
C TRP A 208 -15.76 10.47 -0.75
N ARG A 209 -14.48 10.27 -1.02
CA ARG A 209 -13.38 10.86 -0.24
C ARG A 209 -13.36 12.38 -0.34
N TRP A 210 -13.61 12.93 -1.53
CA TRP A 210 -13.65 14.37 -1.75
C TRP A 210 -14.80 15.02 -0.98
N MET A 211 -16.00 14.46 -1.03
CA MET A 211 -17.17 14.96 -0.30
C MET A 211 -16.94 15.00 1.20
N GLY A 212 -16.29 13.98 1.77
CA GLY A 212 -15.95 13.98 3.20
C GLY A 212 -14.95 15.07 3.61
N ARG A 213 -14.28 15.72 2.65
CA ARG A 213 -13.31 16.81 2.87
C ARG A 213 -13.86 18.18 2.46
N ASP A 214 -14.53 18.27 1.32
CA ASP A 214 -15.07 19.50 0.73
C ASP A 214 -16.28 19.19 -0.18
N GLU A 215 -17.46 19.16 0.43
CA GLU A 215 -18.73 18.96 -0.28
C GLU A 215 -18.98 20.03 -1.36
N ALA A 216 -18.60 21.29 -1.08
CA ALA A 216 -18.84 22.42 -1.96
C ALA A 216 -17.99 22.34 -3.24
N ALA A 217 -16.74 21.88 -3.12
CA ALA A 217 -15.88 21.65 -4.27
C ALA A 217 -16.43 20.54 -5.19
N VAL A 218 -17.00 19.46 -4.64
CA VAL A 218 -17.65 18.40 -5.43
C VAL A 218 -18.88 18.93 -6.16
N VAL A 219 -19.71 19.73 -5.49
CA VAL A 219 -20.89 20.39 -6.10
C VAL A 219 -20.46 21.29 -7.25
N SER A 220 -19.43 22.11 -7.04
CA SER A 220 -18.88 22.99 -8.07
C SER A 220 -18.31 22.20 -9.25
N TRP A 221 -17.57 21.12 -9.00
CA TRP A 221 -17.02 20.25 -10.03
C TRP A 221 -18.12 19.60 -10.86
N LEU A 222 -19.14 19.01 -10.22
CA LEU A 222 -20.27 18.39 -10.92
C LEU A 222 -21.01 19.42 -11.80
N GLY A 223 -21.17 20.66 -11.31
CA GLY A 223 -21.75 21.78 -12.06
C GLY A 223 -20.95 22.17 -13.31
N ALA A 224 -19.63 22.02 -13.26
CA ALA A 224 -18.72 22.39 -14.35
C ALA A 224 -18.60 21.32 -15.46
N VAL A 225 -19.12 20.09 -15.26
CA VAL A 225 -19.06 19.04 -16.28
C VAL A 225 -20.08 19.34 -17.39
N GLU A 226 -19.61 19.84 -18.53
CA GLU A 226 -20.48 20.24 -19.66
C GLU A 226 -20.84 19.08 -20.59
N ASP A 227 -19.91 18.15 -20.84
CA ASP A 227 -20.15 17.01 -21.72
C ASP A 227 -21.24 16.10 -21.14
N GLY A 228 -22.24 15.76 -21.94
CA GLY A 228 -23.42 15.03 -21.48
C GLY A 228 -23.10 13.61 -20.99
N GLN A 229 -22.13 12.95 -21.61
CA GLN A 229 -21.71 11.60 -21.22
C GLN A 229 -20.87 11.65 -19.94
N ALA A 230 -19.89 12.55 -19.87
CA ALA A 230 -19.09 12.77 -18.66
C ALA A 230 -19.98 13.19 -17.48
N ARG A 231 -20.97 14.06 -17.71
CA ARG A 231 -21.94 14.49 -16.69
C ARG A 231 -22.77 13.31 -16.19
N ALA A 232 -23.16 12.37 -17.06
CA ALA A 232 -23.88 11.17 -16.63
C ALA A 232 -23.02 10.26 -15.74
N GLU A 233 -21.73 10.10 -16.05
CA GLU A 233 -20.78 9.33 -15.22
C GLU A 233 -20.49 10.05 -13.89
N ALA A 234 -20.31 11.37 -13.90
CA ALA A 234 -20.13 12.18 -12.71
C ALA A 234 -21.35 12.13 -11.76
N VAL A 235 -22.57 12.28 -12.29
CA VAL A 235 -23.81 12.12 -11.52
C VAL A 235 -23.89 10.72 -10.89
N LEU A 236 -23.50 9.68 -11.64
CA LEU A 236 -23.47 8.32 -11.11
C LEU A 236 -22.47 8.17 -9.96
N ALA A 237 -21.27 8.71 -10.11
CA ALA A 237 -20.23 8.67 -9.07
C ALA A 237 -20.70 9.40 -7.79
N VAL A 238 -21.30 10.59 -7.95
CA VAL A 238 -21.90 11.37 -6.85
C VAL A 238 -23.03 10.61 -6.17
N ALA A 239 -23.96 10.02 -6.92
CA ALA A 239 -25.04 9.24 -6.35
C ALA A 239 -24.55 8.01 -5.57
N HIS A 240 -23.55 7.29 -6.09
CA HIS A 240 -22.93 6.17 -5.38
C HIS A 240 -22.20 6.61 -4.11
N ALA A 241 -21.51 7.76 -4.14
CA ALA A 241 -20.85 8.32 -2.98
C ALA A 241 -21.86 8.69 -1.88
N LEU A 242 -22.94 9.37 -2.24
CA LEU A 242 -24.01 9.76 -1.32
C LEU A 242 -24.73 8.56 -0.72
N GLY A 243 -24.94 7.48 -1.48
CA GLY A 243 -25.55 6.24 -0.97
C GLY A 243 -24.72 5.52 0.10
N ARG A 244 -23.43 5.88 0.26
CA ARG A 244 -22.56 5.37 1.34
C ARG A 244 -22.60 6.24 2.60
N MET A 245 -23.18 7.43 2.52
CA MET A 245 -23.25 8.41 3.61
C MET A 245 -24.56 8.26 4.39
N PRO A 246 -24.63 8.73 5.64
CA PRO A 246 -25.89 8.81 6.37
C PRO A 246 -26.95 9.62 5.59
N ASP A 247 -28.20 9.15 5.58
CA ASP A 247 -29.29 9.74 4.79
C ASP A 247 -29.43 11.27 4.94
N GLU A 248 -29.30 11.80 6.16
CA GLU A 248 -29.44 13.23 6.43
C GLU A 248 -28.28 14.05 5.86
N GLU A 249 -27.07 13.50 5.85
CA GLU A 249 -25.90 14.10 5.22
C GLU A 249 -26.04 14.07 3.70
N GLY A 250 -26.44 12.94 3.14
CA GLY A 250 -26.70 12.80 1.71
C GLY A 250 -27.75 13.79 1.20
N LYS A 251 -28.91 13.89 1.87
CA LYS A 251 -29.97 14.86 1.53
C LYS A 251 -29.49 16.31 1.60
N ARG A 252 -28.64 16.64 2.58
CA ARG A 252 -28.10 17.99 2.75
C ARG A 252 -27.20 18.37 1.57
N ILE A 253 -26.31 17.48 1.13
CA ILE A 253 -25.43 17.69 -0.03
C ILE A 253 -26.25 17.79 -1.32
N ILE A 254 -27.25 16.92 -1.50
CA ILE A 254 -28.18 17.00 -2.65
C ILE A 254 -28.86 18.38 -2.72
N GLY A 255 -29.23 18.95 -1.57
CA GLY A 255 -29.81 20.28 -1.47
C GLY A 255 -28.88 21.43 -1.92
N LEU A 256 -27.58 21.20 -2.05
CA LEU A 256 -26.61 22.17 -2.57
C LEU A 256 -26.56 22.19 -4.11
N LEU A 257 -27.08 21.15 -4.77
CA LEU A 257 -27.11 21.05 -6.23
C LEU A 257 -28.22 21.92 -6.83
N ASP A 258 -27.95 22.47 -8.01
CA ASP A 258 -28.93 23.21 -8.80
C ASP A 258 -29.95 22.28 -9.49
N GLY A 259 -31.14 22.83 -9.77
CA GLY A 259 -32.36 22.11 -10.17
C GLY A 259 -32.18 20.81 -10.96
N GLU A 260 -31.70 20.89 -12.19
CA GLU A 260 -31.56 19.69 -13.05
C GLU A 260 -30.56 18.67 -12.46
N LEU A 261 -29.42 19.12 -11.92
CA LEU A 261 -28.43 18.23 -11.32
C LEU A 261 -28.97 17.56 -10.05
N ARG A 262 -29.71 18.31 -9.22
CA ARG A 262 -30.38 17.78 -8.04
C ARG A 262 -31.32 16.65 -8.41
N GLU A 263 -32.24 16.89 -9.35
CA GLU A 263 -33.23 15.89 -9.79
C GLU A 263 -32.54 14.62 -10.31
N ARG A 264 -31.46 14.77 -11.10
CA ARG A 264 -30.72 13.62 -11.65
C ARG A 264 -30.01 12.82 -10.57
N VAL A 265 -29.39 13.48 -9.58
CA VAL A 265 -28.74 12.81 -8.46
C VAL A 265 -29.76 12.12 -7.56
N GLU A 266 -30.87 12.79 -7.21
CA GLU A 266 -31.96 12.22 -6.39
C GLU A 266 -32.54 10.95 -7.02
N ALA A 267 -32.88 11.01 -8.31
CA ALA A 267 -33.40 9.86 -9.04
C ALA A 267 -32.42 8.68 -9.02
N ARG A 268 -31.11 8.97 -9.06
CA ARG A 268 -30.08 7.93 -9.08
C ARG A 268 -29.83 7.32 -7.72
N VAL A 269 -29.87 8.12 -6.65
CA VAL A 269 -29.78 7.64 -5.26
C VAL A 269 -30.99 6.75 -4.94
N ALA A 270 -32.21 7.18 -5.26
CA ALA A 270 -33.42 6.40 -5.04
C ALA A 270 -33.37 5.03 -5.73
N HIS A 271 -32.97 5.00 -7.01
CA HIS A 271 -32.83 3.75 -7.76
C HIS A 271 -31.73 2.82 -7.23
N GLY A 272 -30.70 3.37 -6.57
CA GLY A 272 -29.60 2.61 -5.96
C GLY A 272 -29.99 1.92 -4.65
N LEU A 273 -30.91 2.52 -3.88
CA LEU A 273 -31.41 1.97 -2.60
C LEU A 273 -32.47 0.86 -2.78
N GLU A 274 -33.06 0.76 -3.96
CA GLU A 274 -34.13 -0.22 -4.28
C GLU A 274 -33.61 -1.58 -4.80
N ARG A 275 -32.30 -1.77 -4.97
CA ARG A 275 -31.67 -3.00 -5.47
C ARG A 275 -30.87 -3.71 -4.39
#